data_AF-A0A0W0XMM4-F1
#
_entry.id   AF-A0A0W0XMM4-F1
#
_cell.length_a   1.000
_cell.length_b   1.000
_cell.length_c   1.000
_cell.angle_alpha   90.00
_cell.angle_beta   90.00
_cell.angle_gamma   90.00
#
_symmetry.space_group_name_H-M   'P 1'
#
loop_
_entity.id
_entity.type
_entity.pdbx_description
1 polymer ?
#
loop_
_entity_poly.entity_id
_entity_poly.type
_entity_poly.pdbx_seq_one_letter_code
_entity_poly.pdbx_strand_id
1 'polypeptide(L)'
;MLYEHQSVLLASMHEKERAIAKPFSERLSCTLAIHDFNTDQFGTFTGEVERRLSPYETGLLKAETAAAQYGYRLAVASEGSFGPHPVIPFVASAQEWMVFIDREPGLVIAEHLISQKTNYAMMTIQKTTDVNAFLKRTGFPSHALTLQAGSDKGVLAKGIRDLDCLHAALKRGFQNENELLLGTDMRAMMNPTRMEVLGELADKLAQRIATLCPECHTPGFGFKTTQGSLPCRLCEASTSFYKHEIWACVQCDYQEFKGRKDGLLEAEPTYCDYCNP
;
A
#
# COMPACT_ATOMS: atom_id res chain seq x y z
N MET A 1 17.17 20.47 8.37
CA MET A 1 16.15 19.43 8.67
C MET A 1 16.82 18.22 9.31
N LEU A 2 16.15 17.44 10.16
CA LEU A 2 16.80 16.37 10.97
C LEU A 2 17.47 15.25 10.15
N TYR A 3 17.05 15.01 8.90
CA TYR A 3 17.64 14.02 7.99
C TYR A 3 18.24 14.63 6.72
N GLU A 4 18.52 15.93 6.74
CA GLU A 4 19.05 16.63 5.58
C GLU A 4 20.37 16.03 5.10
N HIS A 5 20.48 15.80 3.79
CA HIS A 5 21.61 15.17 3.10
C HIS A 5 21.91 13.72 3.52
N GLN A 6 21.02 13.07 4.26
CA GLN A 6 21.18 11.67 4.61
C GLN A 6 20.81 10.76 3.43
N SER A 7 21.44 9.59 3.40
CA SER A 7 21.09 8.51 2.48
C SER A 7 20.14 7.54 3.17
N VAL A 8 18.98 7.30 2.56
CA VAL A 8 17.96 6.37 3.05
C VAL A 8 17.93 5.16 2.15
N LEU A 9 18.17 3.97 2.71
CA LEU A 9 18.09 2.73 1.95
C LEU A 9 16.65 2.43 1.55
N LEU A 10 16.38 2.26 0.26
CA LEU A 10 15.11 1.73 -0.22
C LEU A 10 15.17 0.20 -0.22
N ALA A 11 14.54 -0.44 0.76
CA ALA A 11 14.39 -1.89 0.87
C ALA A 11 13.27 -2.39 -0.06
N SER A 12 13.51 -2.29 -1.37
CA SER A 12 12.56 -2.73 -2.38
C SER A 12 13.26 -3.35 -3.58
N MET A 13 12.57 -4.27 -4.25
CA MET A 13 12.91 -4.66 -5.62
C MET A 13 12.24 -3.73 -6.64
N HIS A 14 12.99 -3.45 -7.71
CA HIS A 14 12.58 -2.87 -9.00
C HIS A 14 11.76 -1.57 -8.97
N GLU A 15 12.41 -0.48 -9.41
CA GLU A 15 11.81 0.76 -9.93
C GLU A 15 10.90 1.58 -8.99
N LYS A 16 10.69 1.15 -7.73
CA LYS A 16 9.88 1.91 -6.76
C LYS A 16 10.51 3.26 -6.39
N GLU A 17 11.83 3.42 -6.56
CA GLU A 17 12.52 4.70 -6.40
C GLU A 17 11.90 5.80 -7.27
N ARG A 18 11.31 5.45 -8.42
CA ARG A 18 10.65 6.41 -9.31
C ARG A 18 9.49 7.14 -8.63
N ALA A 19 8.80 6.50 -7.69
CA ALA A 19 7.73 7.09 -6.92
C ALA A 19 8.21 7.74 -5.61
N ILE A 20 9.24 7.17 -4.98
CA ILE A 20 9.63 7.51 -3.60
C ILE A 20 10.71 8.60 -3.56
N ALA A 21 11.60 8.67 -4.56
CA ALA A 21 12.77 9.55 -4.53
C ALA A 21 12.39 11.04 -4.45
N LYS A 22 11.39 11.47 -5.23
CA LYS A 22 10.97 12.88 -5.27
C LYS A 22 10.39 13.33 -3.92
N PRO A 23 9.41 12.65 -3.31
CA PRO A 23 8.94 12.99 -1.96
C PRO A 23 10.03 13.11 -0.90
N PHE A 24 10.98 12.15 -0.87
CA PHE A 24 12.08 12.15 0.09
C PHE A 24 13.07 13.30 -0.17
N SER A 25 13.40 13.57 -1.42
CA SER A 25 14.27 14.68 -1.78
C SER A 25 13.63 16.04 -1.48
N GLU A 26 12.38 16.26 -1.88
CA GLU A 26 11.74 17.57 -1.76
C GLU A 26 11.35 17.91 -0.32
N ARG A 27 10.90 16.92 0.46
CA ARG A 27 10.43 17.17 1.83
C ARG A 27 11.47 16.96 2.91
N LEU A 28 12.46 16.10 2.69
CA LEU A 28 13.45 15.73 3.72
C LEU A 28 14.88 16.11 3.32
N SER A 29 15.10 16.50 2.07
CA SER A 29 16.46 16.69 1.51
C SER A 29 17.31 15.41 1.60
N CYS A 30 16.66 14.25 1.56
CA CYS A 30 17.31 12.93 1.58
C CYS A 30 17.57 12.42 0.16
N THR A 31 18.52 11.50 0.02
CA THR A 31 18.72 10.70 -1.20
C THR A 31 18.36 9.24 -0.95
N LEU A 32 17.77 8.57 -1.93
CA LEU A 32 17.52 7.13 -1.83
C LEU A 32 18.75 6.35 -2.31
N ALA A 33 19.21 5.41 -1.50
CA ALA A 33 20.17 4.39 -1.89
C ALA A 33 19.44 3.10 -2.27
N ILE A 34 19.90 2.46 -3.34
CA ILE A 34 19.30 1.23 -3.87
C ILE A 34 20.39 0.17 -3.91
N HIS A 35 20.09 -0.99 -3.35
CA HIS A 35 20.92 -2.18 -3.42
C HIS A 35 20.10 -3.34 -3.97
N ASP A 36 20.77 -4.37 -4.48
CA ASP A 36 20.09 -5.60 -4.92
C ASP A 36 19.65 -6.41 -3.69
N PHE A 37 18.48 -6.07 -3.15
CA PHE A 37 17.90 -6.75 -2.00
C PHE A 37 16.70 -7.58 -2.46
N ASN A 38 16.83 -8.91 -2.40
CA ASN A 38 15.73 -9.78 -2.74
C ASN A 38 14.62 -9.70 -1.68
N THR A 39 13.56 -8.97 -1.98
CA THR A 39 12.39 -8.83 -1.11
C THR A 39 11.35 -9.94 -1.29
N ASP A 40 11.48 -10.79 -2.32
CA ASP A 40 10.54 -11.89 -2.56
C ASP A 40 10.65 -12.97 -1.47
N GLN A 41 11.76 -13.02 -0.71
CA GLN A 41 11.93 -13.89 0.45
C GLN A 41 10.89 -13.66 1.56
N PHE A 42 10.21 -12.50 1.55
CA PHE A 42 9.16 -12.14 2.51
C PHE A 42 7.73 -12.36 1.96
N GLY A 43 7.60 -12.92 0.76
CA GLY A 43 6.33 -13.19 0.08
C GLY A 43 6.19 -12.46 -1.26
N THR A 44 5.50 -13.08 -2.22
CA THR A 44 5.29 -12.53 -3.57
C THR A 44 3.83 -12.15 -3.83
N PHE A 45 3.61 -11.23 -4.78
CA PHE A 45 2.25 -10.86 -5.22
C PHE A 45 1.51 -11.99 -5.92
N THR A 46 2.26 -12.85 -6.60
CA THR A 46 1.75 -13.94 -7.44
C THR A 46 1.65 -15.27 -6.71
N GLY A 47 2.00 -15.31 -5.42
CA GLY A 47 1.72 -16.43 -4.51
C GLY A 47 2.76 -17.54 -4.48
N GLU A 48 3.88 -17.40 -5.18
CA GLU A 48 4.97 -18.40 -5.16
C GLU A 48 5.66 -18.48 -3.80
N VAL A 49 5.78 -17.35 -3.09
CA VAL A 49 6.22 -17.31 -1.69
C VAL A 49 5.07 -16.80 -0.84
N GLU A 50 4.69 -17.60 0.16
CA GLU A 50 3.59 -17.29 1.07
C GLU A 50 3.93 -16.07 1.95
N ARG A 51 2.95 -15.18 2.14
CA ARG A 51 3.03 -14.08 3.10
C ARG A 51 2.58 -14.56 4.47
N ARG A 52 3.47 -14.50 5.46
CA ARG A 52 3.21 -14.96 6.84
C ARG A 52 2.91 -13.84 7.84
N LEU A 53 3.30 -12.62 7.51
CA LEU A 53 3.16 -11.44 8.36
C LEU A 53 2.17 -10.45 7.76
N SER A 54 1.65 -9.53 8.57
CA SER A 54 0.86 -8.42 8.05
C SER A 54 1.70 -7.54 7.11
N PRO A 55 1.08 -6.74 6.22
CA PRO A 55 1.82 -5.81 5.37
C PRO A 55 2.72 -4.84 6.14
N TYR A 56 2.24 -4.34 7.30
CA TYR A 56 3.03 -3.48 8.19
C TYR A 56 4.27 -4.20 8.74
N GLU A 57 4.10 -5.37 9.35
CA GLU A 57 5.20 -6.15 9.92
C GLU A 57 6.19 -6.59 8.85
N THR A 58 5.70 -6.95 7.65
CA THR A 58 6.52 -7.29 6.49
C THR A 58 7.35 -6.09 6.04
N GLY A 59 6.75 -4.90 5.94
CA GLY A 59 7.46 -3.68 5.59
C GLY A 59 8.55 -3.33 6.60
N LEU A 60 8.24 -3.41 7.90
CA LEU A 60 9.21 -3.17 8.96
C LEU A 60 10.37 -4.18 8.90
N LEU A 61 10.08 -5.47 8.79
CA LEU A 61 11.09 -6.51 8.68
C LEU A 61 11.98 -6.33 7.44
N LYS A 62 11.40 -5.92 6.30
CA LYS A 62 12.15 -5.59 5.08
C LYS A 62 13.13 -4.44 5.32
N ALA A 63 12.65 -3.34 5.91
CA ALA A 63 13.48 -2.17 6.19
C ALA A 63 14.63 -2.53 7.14
N GLU A 64 14.34 -3.21 8.25
CA GLU A 64 15.34 -3.61 9.25
C GLU A 64 16.38 -4.58 8.68
N THR A 65 15.93 -5.61 7.96
CA THR A 65 16.82 -6.63 7.39
C THR A 65 17.76 -6.02 6.36
N ALA A 66 17.23 -5.20 5.44
CA ALA A 66 18.04 -4.55 4.43
C ALA A 66 19.03 -3.54 5.05
N ALA A 67 18.57 -2.74 6.02
CA ALA A 67 19.41 -1.76 6.70
C ALA A 67 20.56 -2.44 7.45
N ALA A 68 20.28 -3.54 8.14
CA ALA A 68 21.30 -4.34 8.83
C ALA A 68 22.30 -4.96 7.83
N GLN A 69 21.80 -5.56 6.74
CA GLN A 69 22.62 -6.21 5.72
C GLN A 69 23.60 -5.23 5.04
N TYR A 70 23.14 -4.02 4.72
CA TYR A 70 23.93 -3.03 3.97
C TYR A 70 24.56 -1.95 4.84
N GLY A 71 24.42 -2.03 6.16
CA GLY A 71 25.03 -1.08 7.09
C GLY A 71 24.41 0.33 7.08
N TYR A 72 23.13 0.45 6.72
CA TYR A 72 22.43 1.74 6.75
C TYR A 72 21.78 2.00 8.11
N ARG A 73 21.82 3.27 8.53
CA ARG A 73 21.06 3.78 9.68
C ARG A 73 19.58 3.95 9.34
N LEU A 74 19.33 4.56 8.18
CA LEU A 74 17.99 4.91 7.70
C LEU A 74 17.56 3.96 6.59
N ALA A 75 16.33 3.46 6.66
CA ALA A 75 15.75 2.68 5.58
C ALA A 75 14.24 2.93 5.45
N VAL A 76 13.74 2.70 4.24
CA VAL A 76 12.32 2.75 3.91
C VAL A 76 11.93 1.50 3.13
N ALA A 77 10.78 0.92 3.44
CA ALA A 77 10.20 -0.20 2.71
C ALA A 77 8.73 0.06 2.42
N SER A 78 8.19 -0.54 1.36
CA SER A 78 6.77 -0.49 1.05
C SER A 78 6.18 -1.86 0.75
N GLU A 79 4.98 -2.10 1.25
CA GLU A 79 4.20 -3.32 1.05
C GLU A 79 2.77 -3.03 0.64
N GLY A 80 2.26 -3.81 -0.30
CA GLY A 80 0.94 -3.61 -0.86
C GLY A 80 0.10 -4.88 -0.86
N SER A 81 -1.20 -4.72 -0.70
CA SER A 81 -2.20 -5.76 -0.93
C SER A 81 -3.36 -5.20 -1.77
N PHE A 82 -4.05 -6.09 -2.46
CA PHE A 82 -5.17 -5.73 -3.34
C PHE A 82 -6.34 -6.66 -3.08
N GLY A 83 -7.54 -6.10 -3.04
CA GLY A 83 -8.73 -6.86 -2.72
C GLY A 83 -9.95 -5.97 -2.46
N PRO A 84 -11.03 -6.55 -1.91
CA PRO A 84 -12.20 -5.83 -1.44
C PRO A 84 -11.85 -4.63 -0.56
N HIS A 85 -12.53 -3.51 -0.77
CA HIS A 85 -12.42 -2.35 0.10
C HIS A 85 -12.98 -2.71 1.49
N PRO A 86 -12.27 -2.40 2.60
CA PRO A 86 -12.65 -2.85 3.94
C PRO A 86 -14.06 -2.42 4.38
N VAL A 87 -14.51 -1.26 3.89
CA VAL A 87 -15.85 -0.71 4.18
C VAL A 87 -16.86 -0.96 3.05
N ILE A 88 -16.38 -1.25 1.82
CA ILE A 88 -17.24 -1.40 0.63
C ILE A 88 -16.82 -2.66 -0.12
N PRO A 89 -17.19 -3.87 0.37
CA PRO A 89 -16.56 -5.12 -0.06
C PRO A 89 -16.65 -5.44 -1.56
N PHE A 90 -17.59 -4.83 -2.29
CA PHE A 90 -17.76 -5.01 -3.74
C PHE A 90 -16.90 -4.07 -4.59
N VAL A 91 -16.12 -3.17 -3.99
CA VAL A 91 -15.19 -2.26 -4.69
C VAL A 91 -13.77 -2.77 -4.48
N ALA A 92 -12.99 -2.87 -5.55
CA ALA A 92 -11.56 -3.20 -5.45
C ALA A 92 -10.79 -2.02 -4.84
N SER A 93 -9.80 -2.33 -4.01
CA SER A 93 -8.92 -1.35 -3.38
C SER A 93 -7.48 -1.81 -3.39
N ALA A 94 -6.58 -0.83 -3.51
CA ALA A 94 -5.18 -0.93 -3.16
C ALA A 94 -5.01 -0.57 -1.68
N GLN A 95 -4.28 -1.37 -0.93
CA GLN A 95 -3.88 -1.06 0.44
C GLN A 95 -2.36 -1.08 0.48
N GLU A 96 -1.75 0.09 0.61
CA GLU A 96 -0.30 0.26 0.58
C GLU A 96 0.20 0.78 1.93
N TRP A 97 1.24 0.14 2.43
CA TRP A 97 1.98 0.49 3.64
C TRP A 97 3.38 0.96 3.26
N MET A 98 3.89 1.96 3.97
CA MET A 98 5.27 2.39 3.86
C MET A 98 5.82 2.66 5.25
N VAL A 99 6.98 2.08 5.54
CA VAL A 99 7.64 2.13 6.85
C VAL A 99 9.02 2.72 6.66
N PHE A 100 9.33 3.76 7.42
CA PHE A 100 10.64 4.35 7.58
C PHE A 100 11.19 4.01 8.95
N ILE A 101 12.47 3.65 9.01
CA ILE A 101 13.18 3.38 10.26
C ILE A 101 14.38 4.30 10.41
N ASP A 102 14.67 4.66 11.65
CA ASP A 102 15.94 5.22 12.07
C ASP A 102 16.53 4.38 13.20
N ARG A 103 17.57 3.61 12.89
CA ARG A 103 18.15 2.60 13.78
C ARG A 103 18.97 3.18 14.92
N GLU A 104 19.38 4.45 14.86
CA GLU A 104 20.17 5.07 15.94
C GLU A 104 19.30 5.40 17.17
N PRO A 105 18.21 6.18 17.06
CA PRO A 105 17.23 6.36 18.13
C PRO A 105 16.21 5.21 18.24
N GLY A 106 16.19 4.26 17.30
CA GLY A 106 15.22 3.16 17.28
C GLY A 106 13.81 3.59 16.88
N LEU A 107 13.68 4.55 15.96
CA LEU A 107 12.40 5.10 15.53
C LEU A 107 11.79 4.28 14.39
N VAL A 108 10.48 4.09 14.45
CA VAL A 108 9.67 3.54 13.37
C VAL A 108 8.55 4.53 13.06
N ILE A 109 8.50 5.01 11.82
CA ILE A 109 7.48 5.92 11.33
C ILE A 109 6.81 5.25 10.13
N ALA A 110 5.51 5.04 10.21
CA ALA A 110 4.77 4.34 9.17
C ALA A 110 3.53 5.10 8.73
N GLU A 111 3.18 4.90 7.47
CA GLU A 111 1.93 5.39 6.90
C GLU A 111 1.24 4.29 6.08
N HIS A 112 -0.08 4.44 5.97
CA HIS A 112 -0.95 3.57 5.21
C HIS A 112 -1.89 4.38 4.32
N LEU A 113 -2.20 3.83 3.14
CA LEU A 113 -3.13 4.39 2.18
C LEU A 113 -4.04 3.29 1.63
N ILE A 114 -5.35 3.49 1.76
CA ILE A 114 -6.37 2.73 1.04
C ILE A 114 -6.81 3.59 -0.14
N SER A 115 -6.70 3.06 -1.36
CA SER A 115 -7.09 3.77 -2.58
C SER A 115 -7.99 2.92 -3.46
N GLN A 116 -9.03 3.53 -4.01
CA GLN A 116 -9.86 2.93 -5.06
C GLN A 116 -9.26 3.15 -6.46
N LYS A 117 -8.16 3.91 -6.57
CA LYS A 117 -7.38 4.04 -7.81
C LYS A 117 -6.60 2.75 -8.05
N THR A 118 -7.28 1.74 -8.59
CA THR A 118 -6.66 0.44 -8.91
C THR A 118 -7.33 -0.17 -10.12
N ASN A 119 -6.54 -0.85 -10.95
CA ASN A 119 -7.05 -1.71 -12.02
C ASN A 119 -7.17 -3.17 -11.59
N TYR A 120 -6.97 -3.48 -10.29
CA TYR A 120 -6.96 -4.85 -9.76
C TYR A 120 -8.20 -5.63 -10.22
N ALA A 121 -7.96 -6.60 -11.09
CA ALA A 121 -9.00 -7.44 -11.64
C ALA A 121 -8.42 -8.79 -12.04
N MET A 122 -9.27 -9.81 -11.94
CA MET A 122 -9.01 -11.14 -12.47
C MET A 122 -10.23 -11.64 -13.21
N MET A 123 -10.00 -12.48 -14.22
CA MET A 123 -11.05 -13.22 -14.90
C MET A 123 -10.60 -14.66 -15.16
N THR A 124 -11.54 -15.57 -15.01
CA THR A 124 -11.38 -16.96 -15.44
C THR A 124 -11.71 -17.06 -16.92
N ILE A 125 -10.86 -17.72 -17.70
CA ILE A 125 -10.97 -17.81 -19.17
C ILE A 125 -10.83 -19.26 -19.64
N GLN A 126 -11.57 -19.58 -20.70
CA GLN A 126 -11.45 -20.79 -21.50
C GLN A 126 -10.96 -20.42 -22.90
N LYS A 127 -10.63 -21.41 -23.74
CA LYS A 127 -10.11 -21.19 -25.11
C LYS A 127 -10.99 -20.28 -25.98
N THR A 128 -12.29 -20.26 -25.74
CA THR A 128 -13.27 -19.49 -26.50
C THR A 128 -13.63 -18.14 -25.87
N THR A 129 -13.10 -17.82 -24.70
CA THR A 129 -13.45 -16.59 -23.97
C THR A 129 -12.86 -15.37 -24.65
N ASP A 130 -13.71 -14.38 -24.97
CA ASP A 130 -13.25 -13.06 -25.43
C ASP A 130 -12.70 -12.24 -24.25
N VAL A 131 -11.43 -11.85 -24.34
CA VAL A 131 -10.72 -11.08 -23.31
C VAL A 131 -10.63 -9.58 -23.62
N ASN A 132 -11.09 -9.13 -24.79
CA ASN A 132 -10.87 -7.75 -25.25
C ASN A 132 -11.43 -6.69 -24.27
N ALA A 133 -12.62 -6.93 -23.73
CA ALA A 133 -13.23 -6.03 -22.74
C ALA A 133 -12.42 -5.95 -21.44
N PHE A 134 -11.79 -7.06 -21.03
CA PHE A 134 -10.91 -7.10 -19.87
C PHE A 134 -9.60 -6.37 -20.12
N LEU A 135 -8.95 -6.59 -21.26
CA LEU A 135 -7.72 -5.90 -21.66
C LEU A 135 -7.91 -4.38 -21.64
N LYS A 136 -9.01 -3.89 -22.23
CA LYS A 136 -9.34 -2.46 -22.25
C LYS A 136 -9.56 -1.89 -20.85
N ARG A 137 -10.39 -2.56 -20.02
CA ARG A 137 -10.73 -2.08 -18.67
C ARG A 137 -9.53 -2.07 -17.73
N THR A 138 -8.61 -3.01 -17.89
CA THR A 138 -7.42 -3.15 -17.04
C THR A 138 -6.24 -2.26 -17.47
N GLY A 139 -6.38 -1.52 -18.58
CA GLY A 139 -5.34 -0.60 -19.06
C GLY A 139 -4.18 -1.31 -19.78
N PHE A 140 -4.36 -2.52 -20.26
CA PHE A 140 -3.36 -3.20 -21.10
C PHE A 140 -3.15 -2.43 -22.42
N PRO A 141 -1.90 -2.26 -22.92
CA PRO A 141 -0.65 -2.83 -22.43
C PRO A 141 0.14 -1.97 -21.44
N SER A 142 -0.34 -0.77 -21.11
CA SER A 142 0.36 0.12 -20.14
C SER A 142 0.52 -0.56 -18.78
N HIS A 143 -0.49 -1.36 -18.40
CA HIS A 143 -0.48 -2.26 -17.26
C HIS A 143 -0.25 -3.69 -17.74
N ALA A 144 0.70 -4.39 -17.13
CA ALA A 144 0.98 -5.77 -17.51
C ALA A 144 -0.07 -6.75 -16.94
N LEU A 145 -0.07 -7.96 -17.47
CA LEU A 145 -0.92 -9.06 -17.01
C LEU A 145 -0.10 -10.22 -16.44
N THR A 146 -0.77 -11.02 -15.65
CA THR A 146 -0.32 -12.33 -15.16
C THR A 146 -1.29 -13.39 -15.67
N LEU A 147 -0.78 -14.60 -15.83
CA LEU A 147 -1.54 -15.77 -16.23
C LEU A 147 -1.22 -16.91 -15.27
N GLN A 148 -2.25 -17.51 -14.71
CA GLN A 148 -2.16 -18.65 -13.80
C GLN A 148 -2.99 -19.82 -14.32
N ALA A 149 -2.62 -21.03 -13.92
CA ALA A 149 -3.41 -22.24 -14.15
C ALA A 149 -4.75 -22.16 -13.40
N GLY A 150 -5.85 -22.61 -14.00
CA GLY A 150 -7.14 -22.67 -13.31
C GLY A 150 -7.18 -23.73 -12.21
N SER A 151 -6.43 -24.82 -12.39
CA SER A 151 -6.40 -25.99 -11.51
C SER A 151 -5.83 -25.71 -10.11
N ASP A 152 -4.62 -25.16 -10.03
CA ASP A 152 -3.87 -24.94 -8.78
C ASP A 152 -3.38 -23.50 -8.58
N LYS A 153 -3.75 -22.58 -9.49
CA LYS A 153 -3.28 -21.19 -9.52
C LYS A 153 -1.77 -21.04 -9.70
N GLY A 154 -1.09 -22.07 -10.18
CA GLY A 154 0.32 -22.04 -10.54
C GLY A 154 0.59 -20.95 -11.58
N VAL A 155 1.64 -20.16 -11.35
CA VAL A 155 1.99 -19.02 -12.21
C VAL A 155 2.58 -19.51 -13.53
N LEU A 156 1.90 -19.22 -14.64
CA LEU A 156 2.31 -19.61 -15.99
C LEU A 156 3.09 -18.50 -16.70
N ALA A 157 2.72 -17.23 -16.46
CA ALA A 157 3.40 -16.07 -17.00
C ALA A 157 3.15 -14.82 -16.13
N LYS A 158 4.13 -13.92 -16.09
CA LYS A 158 4.04 -12.61 -15.43
C LYS A 158 4.60 -11.53 -16.34
N GLY A 159 4.18 -10.28 -16.18
CA GLY A 159 4.73 -9.16 -16.93
C GLY A 159 4.40 -9.20 -18.42
N ILE A 160 3.23 -9.72 -18.79
CA ILE A 160 2.75 -9.73 -20.18
C ILE A 160 2.39 -8.29 -20.57
N ARG A 161 3.11 -7.71 -21.55
CA ARG A 161 2.98 -6.28 -21.92
C ARG A 161 2.68 -6.03 -23.40
N ASP A 162 2.39 -7.07 -24.17
CA ASP A 162 2.02 -6.96 -25.58
C ASP A 162 1.18 -8.18 -26.00
N LEU A 163 0.49 -8.02 -27.14
CA LEU A 163 -0.45 -9.02 -27.63
C LEU A 163 0.24 -10.33 -28.04
N ASP A 164 1.47 -10.28 -28.54
CA ASP A 164 2.20 -11.47 -28.97
C ASP A 164 2.59 -12.33 -27.77
N CYS A 165 3.10 -11.70 -26.72
CA CYS A 165 3.38 -12.33 -25.43
C CYS A 165 2.11 -12.93 -24.81
N LEU A 166 0.98 -12.20 -24.89
CA LEU A 166 -0.31 -12.70 -24.40
C LEU A 166 -0.76 -13.94 -25.17
N HIS A 167 -0.77 -13.89 -26.50
CA HIS A 167 -1.14 -15.02 -27.34
C HIS A 167 -0.24 -16.23 -27.11
N ALA A 168 1.08 -16.02 -26.99
CA ALA A 168 2.03 -17.08 -26.70
C ALA A 168 1.79 -17.71 -25.31
N ALA A 169 1.53 -16.89 -24.29
CA ALA A 169 1.23 -17.36 -22.95
C ALA A 169 -0.09 -18.15 -22.89
N LEU A 170 -1.15 -17.65 -23.53
CA LEU A 170 -2.44 -18.33 -23.63
C LEU A 170 -2.31 -19.67 -24.36
N LYS A 171 -1.63 -19.69 -25.50
CA LYS A 171 -1.41 -20.92 -26.28
C LYS A 171 -0.69 -21.97 -25.44
N ARG A 172 0.35 -21.60 -24.69
CA ARG A 172 1.07 -22.52 -23.79
C ARG A 172 0.20 -22.98 -22.63
N GLY A 173 -0.50 -22.08 -21.94
CA GLY A 173 -1.35 -22.44 -20.81
C GLY A 173 -2.43 -23.46 -21.20
N PHE A 174 -3.11 -23.20 -22.33
CA PHE A 174 -4.18 -24.06 -22.84
C PHE A 174 -3.72 -25.39 -23.47
N GLN A 175 -2.42 -25.71 -23.45
CA GLN A 175 -1.91 -27.05 -23.77
C GLN A 175 -2.22 -28.04 -22.66
N ASN A 176 -2.16 -27.61 -21.40
CA ASN A 176 -2.30 -28.48 -20.23
C ASN A 176 -3.51 -28.13 -19.37
N GLU A 177 -4.11 -26.95 -19.56
CA GLU A 177 -5.25 -26.47 -18.80
C GLU A 177 -6.48 -26.28 -19.69
N ASN A 178 -7.67 -26.59 -19.16
CA ASN A 178 -8.95 -26.23 -19.79
C ASN A 178 -9.38 -24.81 -19.45
N GLU A 179 -8.88 -24.29 -18.33
CA GLU A 179 -9.25 -23.02 -17.74
C GLU A 179 -7.99 -22.32 -17.22
N LEU A 180 -7.91 -21.01 -17.45
CA LEU A 180 -6.81 -20.17 -16.98
C LEU A 180 -7.36 -18.98 -16.20
N LEU A 181 -6.55 -18.41 -15.33
CA LEU A 181 -6.83 -17.18 -14.60
C LEU A 181 -5.98 -16.07 -15.19
N LEU A 182 -6.62 -15.10 -15.83
CA LEU A 182 -5.98 -13.90 -16.35
C LEU A 182 -6.16 -12.76 -15.34
N GLY A 183 -5.08 -12.19 -14.85
CA GLY A 183 -5.10 -11.15 -13.83
C GLY A 183 -4.24 -9.95 -14.18
N THR A 184 -4.52 -8.80 -13.58
CA THR A 184 -3.63 -7.65 -13.65
C THR A 184 -2.35 -7.93 -12.87
N ASP A 185 -1.20 -7.58 -13.45
CA ASP A 185 0.08 -7.66 -12.75
C ASP A 185 0.20 -6.47 -11.78
N MET A 186 0.05 -6.74 -10.49
CA MET A 186 0.06 -5.70 -9.46
C MET A 186 1.47 -5.36 -8.98
N ARG A 187 2.54 -5.89 -9.58
CA ARG A 187 3.91 -5.47 -9.21
C ARG A 187 4.15 -4.02 -9.67
N ALA A 188 4.78 -3.19 -8.85
CA ALA A 188 4.84 -1.73 -9.05
C ALA A 188 5.39 -1.31 -10.43
N MET A 189 6.50 -1.91 -10.87
CA MET A 189 7.10 -1.66 -12.21
C MET A 189 6.21 -2.07 -13.39
N MET A 190 5.22 -2.93 -13.14
CA MET A 190 4.26 -3.43 -14.15
C MET A 190 2.94 -2.65 -14.15
N ASN A 191 2.75 -1.73 -13.20
CA ASN A 191 1.46 -1.12 -12.92
C ASN A 191 1.60 0.39 -12.63
N PRO A 192 1.49 1.25 -13.67
CA PRO A 192 1.59 2.70 -13.51
C PRO A 192 0.61 3.28 -12.47
N THR A 193 -0.64 2.80 -12.40
CA THR A 193 -1.61 3.26 -11.40
C THR A 193 -1.15 2.96 -9.97
N ARG A 194 -0.61 1.76 -9.71
CA ARG A 194 0.00 1.45 -8.42
C ARG A 194 1.21 2.35 -8.11
N MET A 195 2.05 2.63 -9.12
CA MET A 195 3.21 3.51 -8.95
C MET A 195 2.79 4.93 -8.52
N GLU A 196 1.68 5.44 -9.04
CA GLU A 196 1.10 6.72 -8.60
C GLU A 196 0.66 6.67 -7.13
N VAL A 197 -0.08 5.63 -6.73
CA VAL A 197 -0.53 5.43 -5.33
C VAL A 197 0.66 5.31 -4.37
N LEU A 198 1.75 4.64 -4.78
CA LEU A 198 3.00 4.59 -4.01
C LEU A 198 3.63 5.98 -3.83
N GLY A 199 3.53 6.85 -4.85
CA GLY A 199 4.01 8.23 -4.77
C GLY A 199 3.19 9.07 -3.78
N GLU A 200 1.87 8.93 -3.79
CA GLU A 200 0.98 9.58 -2.80
C GLU A 200 1.32 9.14 -1.36
N LEU A 201 1.54 7.83 -1.16
CA LEU A 201 1.92 7.29 0.14
C LEU A 201 3.32 7.76 0.58
N ALA A 202 4.28 7.82 -0.35
CA ALA A 202 5.62 8.33 -0.06
C ALA A 202 5.59 9.81 0.34
N ASP A 203 4.76 10.62 -0.32
CA ASP A 203 4.54 12.03 0.04
C ASP A 203 3.95 12.18 1.45
N LYS A 204 2.92 11.38 1.76
CA LYS A 204 2.30 11.32 3.09
C LYS A 204 3.30 10.93 4.17
N LEU A 205 4.12 9.90 3.93
CA LEU A 205 5.14 9.45 4.87
C LEU A 205 6.23 10.51 5.07
N ALA A 206 6.75 11.08 3.98
CA ALA A 206 7.78 12.10 4.05
C ALA A 206 7.29 13.36 4.78
N GLN A 207 6.01 13.75 4.59
CA GLN A 207 5.40 14.82 5.38
C GLN A 207 5.35 14.50 6.87
N ARG A 208 4.97 13.28 7.25
CA ARG A 208 4.96 12.85 8.66
C ARG A 208 6.37 12.85 9.27
N ILE A 209 7.36 12.34 8.55
CA ILE A 209 8.76 12.36 8.99
C ILE A 209 9.23 13.80 9.22
N ALA A 210 8.88 14.73 8.33
CA ALA A 210 9.20 16.15 8.47
C ALA A 210 8.46 16.85 9.63
N THR A 211 7.42 16.22 10.17
CA THR A 211 6.60 16.81 11.24
C THR A 211 7.18 16.42 12.59
N LEU A 212 7.75 17.40 13.28
CA LEU A 212 8.39 17.21 14.59
C LEU A 212 7.34 17.24 15.71
N CYS A 213 7.58 16.46 16.76
CA CYS A 213 6.82 16.54 17.99
C CYS A 213 7.03 17.93 18.65
N PRO A 214 5.96 18.64 19.03
CA PRO A 214 6.06 19.93 19.72
C PRO A 214 6.81 19.90 21.05
N GLU A 215 6.83 18.76 21.75
CA GLU A 215 7.55 18.62 23.03
C GLU A 215 8.98 18.14 22.84
N CYS A 216 9.17 16.93 22.32
CA CYS A 216 10.49 16.30 22.27
C CYS A 216 11.24 16.52 20.94
N HIS A 217 10.63 17.21 19.97
CA HIS A 217 11.18 17.48 18.64
C HIS A 217 11.54 16.24 17.80
N THR A 218 11.15 15.04 18.25
CA THR A 218 11.32 13.80 17.49
C THR A 218 10.48 13.83 16.20
N PRO A 219 11.02 13.40 15.05
CA PRO A 219 10.30 13.34 13.79
C PRO A 219 9.19 12.28 13.83
N GLY A 220 8.17 12.44 12.99
CA GLY A 220 7.10 11.44 12.86
C GLY A 220 5.83 11.75 13.65
N PHE A 221 5.69 12.95 14.21
CA PHE A 221 4.44 13.36 14.84
C PHE A 221 3.31 13.37 13.81
N GLY A 222 2.21 12.69 14.12
CA GLY A 222 1.15 12.48 13.13
C GLY A 222 -0.05 11.73 13.69
N PHE A 223 -1.01 11.44 12.80
CA PHE A 223 -2.19 10.64 13.14
C PHE A 223 -1.81 9.28 13.75
N LYS A 224 -2.45 8.92 14.86
CA LYS A 224 -2.27 7.65 15.56
C LYS A 224 -3.54 6.81 15.54
N THR A 225 -4.67 7.40 15.94
CA THR A 225 -5.96 6.69 16.01
C THR A 225 -7.11 7.70 16.09
N THR A 226 -8.35 7.21 16.18
CA THR A 226 -9.53 8.00 16.47
C THR A 226 -10.09 7.64 17.85
N GLN A 227 -10.81 8.57 18.50
CA GLN A 227 -11.42 8.34 19.81
C GLN A 227 -12.76 9.05 19.98
N GLY A 228 -13.58 8.47 20.87
CA GLY A 228 -14.90 8.97 21.23
C GLY A 228 -15.93 8.65 20.16
N SER A 229 -17.16 9.09 20.38
CA SER A 229 -18.28 8.91 19.45
C SER A 229 -19.07 10.20 19.31
N LEU A 230 -19.61 10.45 18.11
CA LEU A 230 -20.62 11.47 17.90
C LEU A 230 -21.97 10.97 18.38
N PRO A 231 -22.78 11.81 19.06
CA PRO A 231 -24.16 11.49 19.38
C PRO A 231 -25.02 11.51 18.11
N CYS A 232 -26.07 10.70 18.08
CA CYS A 232 -27.13 10.80 17.09
C CYS A 232 -27.91 12.10 17.30
N ARG A 233 -28.10 12.91 16.25
CA ARG A 233 -28.84 14.18 16.34
C ARG A 233 -30.32 14.06 16.73
N LEU A 234 -30.89 12.84 16.68
CA LEU A 234 -32.30 12.58 17.00
C LEU A 234 -32.50 11.99 18.41
N CYS A 235 -31.74 10.95 18.77
CA CYS A 235 -31.91 10.22 20.02
C CYS A 235 -30.74 10.35 21.00
N GLU A 236 -29.70 11.12 20.64
CA GLU A 236 -28.48 11.37 21.42
C GLU A 236 -27.63 10.13 21.75
N ALA A 237 -28.04 8.94 21.29
CA ALA A 237 -27.27 7.72 21.48
C ALA A 237 -25.89 7.79 20.79
N SER A 238 -24.90 7.15 21.40
CA SER A 238 -23.55 7.01 20.83
C SER A 238 -23.59 6.27 19.49
N THR A 239 -22.90 6.81 18.48
CA THR A 239 -22.77 6.18 17.16
C THR A 239 -21.36 5.64 16.90
N SER A 240 -21.17 4.97 15.76
CA SER A 240 -19.85 4.49 15.29
C SER A 240 -18.93 5.61 14.78
N PHE A 241 -19.44 6.83 14.62
CA PHE A 241 -18.65 7.95 14.12
C PHE A 241 -17.75 8.49 15.21
N TYR A 242 -16.44 8.45 15.01
CA TYR A 242 -15.49 8.98 16.00
C TYR A 242 -15.63 10.48 16.21
N LYS A 243 -15.32 10.97 17.42
CA LYS A 243 -15.40 12.41 17.75
C LYS A 243 -14.12 13.18 17.48
N HIS A 244 -12.96 12.58 17.75
CA HIS A 244 -11.66 13.23 17.58
C HIS A 244 -10.66 12.31 16.90
N GLU A 245 -9.74 12.89 16.12
CA GLU A 245 -8.49 12.26 15.75
C GLU A 245 -7.46 12.48 16.87
N ILE A 246 -6.72 11.43 17.22
CA ILE A 246 -5.54 11.51 18.09
C ILE A 246 -4.31 11.60 17.22
N TRP A 247 -3.55 12.67 17.40
CA TRP A 247 -2.23 12.87 16.82
C TRP A 247 -1.19 12.73 17.92
N ALA A 248 -0.13 11.96 17.70
CA ALA A 248 0.81 11.62 18.78
C ALA A 248 2.25 11.53 18.30
N CYS A 249 3.16 11.70 19.26
CA CYS A 249 4.58 11.41 19.06
C CYS A 249 4.81 9.90 18.98
N VAL A 250 5.86 9.51 18.25
CA VAL A 250 6.33 8.11 18.17
C VAL A 250 7.27 7.73 19.33
N GLN A 251 7.73 8.70 20.13
CA GLN A 251 8.78 8.52 21.14
C GLN A 251 8.39 8.96 22.55
N CYS A 252 7.67 10.08 22.71
CA CYS A 252 7.17 10.54 24.01
C CYS A 252 5.63 10.43 24.08
N ASP A 253 5.07 10.75 25.25
CA ASP A 253 3.62 10.66 25.51
C ASP A 253 2.81 11.86 24.99
N TYR A 254 3.44 12.83 24.32
CA TYR A 254 2.73 14.00 23.77
C TYR A 254 1.69 13.59 22.74
N GLN A 255 0.48 14.12 22.90
CA GLN A 255 -0.65 13.91 22.01
C GLN A 255 -1.54 15.15 21.88
N GLU A 256 -2.13 15.31 20.71
CA GLU A 256 -3.12 16.34 20.39
C GLU A 256 -4.45 15.69 19.98
N PHE A 257 -5.54 16.26 20.46
CA PHE A 257 -6.89 15.88 20.07
C PHE A 257 -7.39 16.89 19.04
N LYS A 258 -7.61 16.43 17.81
CA LYS A 258 -8.14 17.25 16.73
C LYS A 258 -9.58 16.86 16.45
N GLY A 259 -10.44 17.85 16.26
CA GLY A 259 -11.80 17.62 15.76
C GLY A 259 -11.77 16.92 14.41
N ARG A 260 -12.89 16.32 14.02
CA ARG A 260 -13.01 15.67 12.71
C ARG A 260 -12.74 16.68 11.58
N LYS A 261 -12.09 16.21 10.51
CA LYS A 261 -11.81 17.03 9.33
C LYS A 261 -13.06 17.50 8.59
N ASP A 262 -14.16 16.74 8.70
CA ASP A 262 -15.46 17.08 8.11
C ASP A 262 -16.29 18.05 8.99
N GLY A 263 -15.80 18.39 10.19
CA GLY A 263 -16.49 19.30 11.11
C GLY A 263 -17.78 18.76 11.73
N LEU A 264 -18.11 17.48 11.54
CA LEU A 264 -19.32 16.90 12.10
C LEU A 264 -19.25 16.87 13.63
N LEU A 265 -20.31 17.35 14.28
CA LEU A 265 -20.47 17.33 15.73
C LEU A 265 -21.51 16.29 16.19
N GLU A 266 -22.38 15.87 15.29
CA GLU A 266 -23.46 14.90 15.52
C GLU A 266 -23.58 14.00 14.28
N ALA A 267 -24.10 12.78 14.47
CA ALA A 267 -24.35 11.82 13.41
C ALA A 267 -25.81 11.84 12.96
N GLU A 268 -26.04 11.61 11.67
CA GLU A 268 -27.37 11.45 11.10
C GLU A 268 -28.06 10.17 11.62
N PRO A 269 -29.39 10.18 11.84
CA PRO A 269 -30.11 9.00 12.36
C PRO A 269 -29.97 7.75 11.50
N THR A 270 -29.71 7.90 10.19
CA THR A 270 -29.42 6.79 9.26
C THR A 270 -28.18 5.97 9.65
N TYR A 271 -27.25 6.55 10.42
CA TYR A 271 -26.04 5.87 10.89
C TYR A 271 -26.10 5.51 12.38
N CYS A 272 -27.28 5.58 12.99
CA CYS A 272 -27.48 5.25 14.41
C CYS A 272 -28.19 3.90 14.53
N ASP A 273 -27.56 2.93 15.19
CA ASP A 273 -28.11 1.59 15.39
C ASP A 273 -29.44 1.55 16.16
N TYR A 274 -29.80 2.64 16.87
CA TYR A 274 -31.09 2.77 17.54
C TYR A 274 -32.19 3.37 16.66
N CYS A 275 -31.84 4.35 15.81
CA CYS A 275 -32.81 5.00 14.92
C CYS A 275 -32.97 4.26 13.58
N ASN A 276 -31.94 3.52 13.18
CA ASN A 276 -31.85 2.73 11.96
C ASN A 276 -31.09 1.42 12.25
N PRO A 277 -31.72 0.48 12.98
CA PRO A 277 -31.14 -0.84 13.30
C PRO A 277 -30.93 -1.73 12.07
#